data_AF-E3Q424-F1
#
_entry.id   AF-E3Q424-F1
#
_cell.length_a   1.000
_cell.length_b   1.000
_cell.length_c   1.000
_cell.angle_alpha   90.00
_cell.angle_beta   90.00
_cell.angle_gamma   90.00
#
_symmetry.space_group_name_H-M   'P 1'
#
loop_
_entity.id
_entity.type
_entity.pdbx_description
1 polymer ?
#
loop_
_entity_poly.entity_id
_entity_poly.type
_entity_poly.pdbx_seq_one_letter_code
_entity_poly.pdbx_strand_id
1 'polypeptide(L)'
;MASSRRPQWSTVLNSVKKHPLTLQELEDSHSDLSSALPDPDDYMDLMEVTGRILELYSNISQDNDTTCQVLRTFQSELRKRGRLVLMTEIKTIGTDKPKLASLARYLSDNILKPPTDFINDLAATVESWNRNRQSTLKQDILKRDGFRCAFSHIYDSESAEDGLVQPYDGARIAETELAHIMPIGLSQFNEADDREKEAVASIWNALYRYFPELKDRIGPEDLNQHANLITFEHSDS
;
A
#
# COMPACT_ATOMS: atom_id res chain seq x y z
N MET A 1 -5.87 6.62 34.14
CA MET A 1 -4.85 5.78 33.46
C MET A 1 -5.58 4.72 32.67
N ALA A 2 -5.95 5.01 31.42
CA ALA A 2 -6.51 4.01 30.53
C ALA A 2 -5.34 3.24 29.91
N SER A 3 -5.18 1.97 30.29
CA SER A 3 -4.27 1.05 29.64
C SER A 3 -4.83 0.78 28.24
N SER A 4 -4.33 1.50 27.24
CA SER A 4 -4.59 1.20 25.83
C SER A 4 -3.95 -0.15 25.54
N ARG A 5 -4.77 -1.20 25.53
CA ARG A 5 -4.35 -2.50 25.03
C ARG A 5 -4.05 -2.32 23.55
N ARG A 6 -2.84 -2.71 23.13
CA ARG A 6 -2.52 -2.73 21.70
C ARG A 6 -3.43 -3.73 20.99
N PRO A 7 -3.92 -3.40 19.78
CA PRO A 7 -4.77 -4.32 19.04
C PRO A 7 -4.05 -5.63 18.75
N GLN A 8 -4.73 -6.75 18.96
CA GLN A 8 -4.18 -8.06 18.63
C GLN A 8 -4.32 -8.31 17.12
N TRP A 9 -3.37 -7.80 16.34
CA TRP A 9 -3.38 -7.80 14.87
C TRP A 9 -3.58 -9.17 14.22
N SER A 10 -3.11 -10.25 14.84
CA SER A 10 -3.36 -11.60 14.36
C SER A 10 -4.86 -11.92 14.26
N THR A 11 -5.66 -11.44 15.21
CA THR A 11 -7.11 -11.64 15.25
C THR A 11 -7.82 -10.74 14.24
N VAL A 12 -7.28 -9.54 14.01
CA VAL A 12 -7.82 -8.53 13.09
C VAL A 12 -7.64 -8.99 11.65
N LEU A 13 -6.44 -9.41 11.26
CA LEU A 13 -6.16 -9.90 9.90
C LEU A 13 -6.96 -11.15 9.53
N ASN A 14 -7.25 -12.01 10.52
CA ASN A 14 -8.07 -13.21 10.31
C ASN A 14 -9.57 -12.93 10.14
N SER A 15 -10.01 -11.69 10.37
CA SER A 15 -11.44 -11.31 10.29
C SER A 15 -11.89 -10.79 8.92
N VAL A 16 -10.98 -10.67 7.94
CA VAL A 16 -11.27 -10.10 6.62
C VAL A 16 -12.17 -11.02 5.79
N LYS A 17 -13.38 -10.56 5.48
CA LYS A 17 -14.38 -11.32 4.70
C LYS A 17 -14.53 -10.91 3.23
N LYS A 18 -13.85 -9.84 2.79
CA LYS A 18 -14.20 -9.09 1.56
C LYS A 18 -13.42 -9.46 0.30
N HIS A 19 -12.66 -10.55 0.29
CA HIS A 19 -12.00 -10.98 -0.96
C HIS A 19 -13.04 -11.58 -1.94
N PRO A 20 -12.97 -11.30 -3.26
CA PRO A 20 -13.92 -11.84 -4.25
C PRO A 20 -13.90 -13.37 -4.38
N LEU A 21 -12.75 -13.96 -4.05
CA LEU A 21 -12.57 -15.41 -3.98
C LEU A 21 -12.76 -15.88 -2.53
N THR A 22 -13.39 -17.04 -2.40
CA THR A 22 -13.52 -17.78 -1.14
C THR A 22 -12.16 -18.25 -0.61
N LEU A 23 -12.09 -18.55 0.69
CA LEU A 23 -10.85 -19.06 1.30
C LEU A 23 -10.33 -20.33 0.61
N GLN A 24 -11.22 -21.22 0.18
CA GLN A 24 -10.85 -22.41 -0.59
C GLN A 24 -10.25 -22.05 -1.96
N GLU A 25 -10.91 -21.19 -2.74
CA GLU A 25 -10.39 -20.73 -4.04
C GLU A 25 -9.02 -20.04 -3.89
N LEU A 26 -8.82 -19.34 -2.77
CA LEU A 26 -7.55 -18.71 -2.44
C LEU A 26 -6.47 -19.76 -2.10
N GLU A 27 -6.77 -20.73 -1.25
CA GLU A 27 -5.82 -21.81 -0.89
C GLU A 27 -5.43 -22.64 -2.12
N ASP A 28 -6.41 -22.98 -2.97
CA ASP A 28 -6.18 -23.70 -4.22
C ASP A 28 -5.24 -22.88 -5.13
N SER A 29 -5.48 -21.58 -5.28
CA SER A 29 -4.61 -20.69 -6.08
C SER A 29 -3.18 -20.56 -5.54
N HIS A 30 -3.00 -20.65 -4.21
CA HIS A 30 -1.68 -20.60 -3.57
C HIS A 30 -0.94 -21.93 -3.66
N SER A 31 -1.65 -23.06 -3.68
CA SER A 31 -1.03 -24.38 -3.84
C SER A 31 -0.29 -24.50 -5.18
N ASP A 32 -0.86 -23.93 -6.24
CA ASP A 32 -0.24 -23.85 -7.58
C ASP A 32 1.03 -22.96 -7.59
N LEU A 33 1.07 -21.92 -6.74
CA LEU A 33 2.19 -20.98 -6.61
C LEU A 33 3.31 -21.46 -5.67
N SER A 34 3.06 -22.48 -4.85
CA SER A 34 4.00 -22.99 -3.82
C SER A 34 5.05 -23.94 -4.40
N SER A 35 4.88 -24.38 -5.64
CA SER A 35 5.99 -24.98 -6.40
C SER A 35 7.02 -23.90 -6.74
N ALA A 36 8.32 -24.20 -6.63
CA ALA A 36 9.40 -23.24 -6.82
C ALA A 36 9.20 -22.38 -8.07
N LEU A 37 9.52 -21.06 -7.98
CA LEU A 37 9.42 -20.02 -9.03
C LEU A 37 8.87 -20.54 -10.37
N PRO A 38 7.66 -20.13 -10.81
CA PRO A 38 7.05 -20.67 -12.02
C PRO A 38 8.05 -20.59 -13.17
N ASP A 39 8.14 -21.70 -13.90
CA ASP A 39 8.92 -21.82 -15.12
C ASP A 39 8.64 -20.58 -15.99
N PRO A 40 9.64 -19.94 -16.61
CA PRO A 40 9.40 -18.94 -17.64
C PRO A 40 8.23 -19.27 -18.59
N ASP A 41 8.07 -20.53 -18.97
CA ASP A 41 6.97 -20.97 -19.83
C ASP A 41 5.61 -20.89 -19.11
N ASP A 42 5.51 -21.37 -17.86
CA ASP A 42 4.29 -21.25 -17.04
C ASP A 42 3.87 -19.79 -16.82
N TYR A 43 4.85 -18.90 -16.64
CA TYR A 43 4.60 -17.47 -16.48
C TYR A 43 4.01 -16.84 -17.75
N MET A 44 4.57 -17.20 -18.91
CA MET A 44 4.09 -16.71 -20.20
C MET A 44 2.70 -17.24 -20.52
N ASP A 45 2.44 -18.51 -20.26
CA ASP A 45 1.12 -19.13 -20.41
C ASP A 45 0.08 -18.43 -19.52
N LEU A 46 0.43 -18.16 -18.26
CA LEU A 46 -0.45 -17.44 -17.35
C LEU A 46 -0.72 -15.99 -17.82
N MET A 47 0.30 -15.31 -18.33
CA MET A 47 0.14 -13.98 -18.91
C MET A 47 -0.77 -13.98 -20.14
N GLU A 48 -0.65 -14.98 -21.02
CA GLU A 48 -1.51 -15.13 -22.19
C GLU A 48 -2.96 -15.43 -21.81
N VAL A 49 -3.17 -16.39 -20.90
CA VAL A 49 -4.51 -16.78 -20.42
C VAL A 49 -5.22 -15.58 -19.78
N THR A 50 -4.54 -14.84 -18.91
CA THR A 50 -5.12 -13.65 -18.29
C THR A 50 -5.40 -12.54 -19.30
N GLY A 51 -4.52 -12.34 -20.28
CA GLY A 51 -4.74 -11.42 -21.39
C GLY A 51 -6.03 -11.72 -22.14
N ARG A 52 -6.25 -12.98 -22.52
CA ARG A 52 -7.47 -13.44 -23.21
C ARG A 52 -8.72 -13.25 -22.35
N ILE A 53 -8.67 -13.57 -21.06
CA ILE A 53 -9.80 -13.36 -20.14
C ILE A 53 -10.20 -11.88 -20.09
N LEU A 54 -9.22 -10.98 -19.95
CA LEU A 54 -9.47 -9.54 -19.88
C LEU A 54 -9.92 -8.95 -21.22
N GLU A 55 -9.45 -9.49 -22.35
CA GLU A 55 -9.93 -9.12 -23.68
C GLU A 55 -11.41 -9.50 -23.87
N LEU A 56 -11.77 -10.74 -23.51
CA LEU A 56 -13.15 -11.21 -23.54
C LEU A 56 -14.06 -10.33 -22.67
N TYR A 57 -13.61 -9.93 -21.47
CA TYR A 57 -14.35 -9.02 -20.61
C TYR A 57 -14.56 -7.65 -21.27
N SER A 58 -13.50 -7.06 -21.87
CA SER A 58 -13.59 -5.72 -22.48
C SER A 58 -14.55 -5.64 -23.66
N ASN A 59 -14.74 -6.74 -24.40
CA ASN A 59 -15.64 -6.77 -25.56
C ASN A 59 -17.13 -6.70 -25.18
N ILE A 60 -17.45 -6.89 -23.90
CA ILE A 60 -18.82 -7.08 -23.40
C ILE A 60 -19.10 -6.22 -22.17
N SER A 61 -18.20 -5.29 -21.84
CA SER A 61 -18.34 -4.33 -20.75
C SER A 61 -19.06 -3.05 -21.21
N GLN A 62 -19.67 -2.33 -20.28
CA GLN A 62 -20.35 -1.06 -20.55
C GLN A 62 -19.35 0.10 -20.71
N ASP A 63 -19.76 1.20 -21.33
CA ASP A 63 -18.92 2.35 -21.72
C ASP A 63 -18.18 3.09 -20.58
N ASN A 64 -18.39 2.73 -19.31
CA ASN A 64 -17.69 3.32 -18.15
C ASN A 64 -17.06 2.29 -17.21
N ASP A 65 -16.97 1.04 -17.63
CA ASP A 65 -16.40 -0.03 -16.81
C ASP A 65 -14.86 0.03 -16.83
N THR A 66 -14.27 0.43 -15.71
CA THR A 66 -12.82 0.53 -15.55
C THR A 66 -12.16 -0.78 -15.11
N THR A 67 -12.91 -1.89 -14.99
CA THR A 67 -12.41 -3.18 -14.47
C THR A 67 -11.15 -3.64 -15.21
N CYS A 68 -11.17 -3.71 -16.53
CA CYS A 68 -10.01 -4.12 -17.32
C CYS A 68 -8.83 -3.15 -17.17
N GLN A 69 -9.10 -1.84 -17.10
CA GLN A 69 -8.05 -0.83 -16.92
C GLN A 69 -7.36 -1.05 -15.57
N VAL A 70 -8.11 -1.18 -14.48
CA VAL A 70 -7.57 -1.42 -13.15
C VAL A 70 -6.75 -2.71 -13.12
N LEU A 71 -7.30 -3.84 -13.57
CA LEU A 71 -6.61 -5.12 -13.53
C LEU A 71 -5.33 -5.12 -14.37
N ARG A 72 -5.34 -4.50 -15.55
CA ARG A 72 -4.14 -4.37 -16.40
C ARG A 72 -3.09 -3.45 -15.78
N THR A 73 -3.50 -2.34 -15.17
CA THR A 73 -2.57 -1.45 -14.45
C THR A 73 -1.91 -2.19 -13.29
N PHE A 74 -2.67 -2.92 -12.47
CA PHE A 74 -2.04 -3.73 -11.42
C PHE A 74 -1.13 -4.81 -12.00
N GLN A 75 -1.50 -5.44 -13.11
CA GLN A 75 -0.64 -6.41 -13.78
C GLN A 75 0.67 -5.77 -14.26
N SER A 76 0.68 -4.53 -14.76
CA SER A 76 1.91 -3.85 -15.19
C SER A 76 2.76 -3.39 -14.01
N GLU A 77 2.14 -2.77 -13.00
CA GLU A 77 2.84 -2.09 -11.91
C GLU A 77 3.28 -3.02 -10.77
N LEU A 78 2.58 -4.13 -10.53
CA LEU A 78 2.97 -5.07 -9.48
C LEU A 78 4.31 -5.76 -9.81
N ARG A 79 5.10 -5.98 -8.77
CA ARG A 79 6.30 -6.82 -8.83
C ARG A 79 5.93 -8.27 -9.13
N LYS A 80 6.92 -9.07 -9.57
CA LYS A 80 6.71 -10.45 -10.07
C LYS A 80 5.80 -11.30 -9.17
N ARG A 81 6.02 -11.32 -7.85
CA ARG A 81 5.22 -12.16 -6.93
C ARG A 81 3.77 -11.68 -6.79
N GLY A 82 3.56 -10.39 -6.58
CA GLY A 82 2.20 -9.81 -6.53
C GLY A 82 1.44 -9.97 -7.84
N ARG A 83 2.14 -9.77 -8.96
CA ARG A 83 1.58 -9.98 -10.30
C ARG A 83 1.17 -11.43 -10.53
N LEU A 84 1.99 -12.38 -10.11
CA LEU A 84 1.66 -13.81 -10.19
C LEU A 84 0.40 -14.15 -9.41
N VAL A 85 0.26 -13.62 -8.18
CA VAL A 85 -0.96 -13.79 -7.36
C VAL A 85 -2.16 -13.24 -8.11
N LEU A 86 -2.10 -11.99 -8.58
CA LEU A 86 -3.19 -11.37 -9.34
C LEU A 86 -3.58 -12.16 -10.58
N MET A 87 -2.59 -12.58 -11.38
CA MET A 87 -2.85 -13.31 -12.61
C MET A 87 -3.47 -14.69 -12.34
N THR A 88 -3.02 -15.37 -11.28
CA THR A 88 -3.60 -16.64 -10.86
C THR A 88 -5.06 -16.46 -10.45
N GLU A 89 -5.37 -15.41 -9.70
CA GLU A 89 -6.76 -15.12 -9.32
C GLU A 89 -7.64 -14.77 -10.51
N ILE A 90 -7.15 -13.97 -11.47
CA ILE A 90 -7.87 -13.69 -12.71
C ILE A 90 -8.15 -15.00 -13.46
N LYS A 91 -7.17 -15.91 -13.55
CA LYS A 91 -7.33 -17.24 -14.15
C LYS A 91 -8.37 -18.07 -13.40
N THR A 92 -8.33 -18.10 -12.07
CA THR A 92 -9.29 -18.81 -11.21
C THR A 92 -10.71 -18.27 -11.37
N ILE A 93 -10.87 -16.94 -11.46
CA ILE A 93 -12.16 -16.30 -11.71
C ILE A 93 -12.68 -16.62 -13.13
N GLY A 94 -11.79 -16.69 -14.11
CA GLY A 94 -12.14 -16.99 -15.49
C GLY A 94 -13.06 -15.92 -16.08
N THR A 95 -14.18 -16.34 -16.67
CA THR A 95 -15.13 -15.43 -17.35
C THR A 95 -16.26 -14.91 -16.45
N ASP A 96 -16.17 -15.11 -15.14
CA ASP A 96 -17.15 -14.57 -14.17
C ASP A 96 -16.98 -13.05 -14.03
N LYS A 97 -17.80 -12.30 -14.79
CA LYS A 97 -17.70 -10.82 -14.82
C LYS A 97 -17.95 -10.18 -13.45
N PRO A 98 -19.03 -10.55 -12.71
CA PRO A 98 -19.24 -10.00 -11.37
C PRO A 98 -18.03 -10.18 -10.43
N LYS A 99 -17.35 -11.33 -10.48
CA LYS A 99 -16.15 -11.56 -9.68
C LYS A 99 -14.95 -10.74 -10.16
N LEU A 100 -14.72 -10.61 -11.47
CA LEU A 100 -13.65 -9.74 -12.01
C LEU A 100 -13.85 -8.27 -11.62
N ALA A 101 -15.07 -7.76 -11.76
CA ALA A 101 -15.41 -6.41 -11.33
C ALA A 101 -15.23 -6.22 -9.82
N SER A 102 -15.56 -7.24 -9.03
CA SER A 102 -15.35 -7.24 -7.58
C SER A 102 -13.87 -7.26 -7.21
N LEU A 103 -13.03 -7.97 -7.97
CA LEU A 103 -11.57 -7.96 -7.79
C LEU A 103 -10.96 -6.59 -8.10
N ALA A 104 -11.34 -5.99 -9.23
CA ALA A 104 -10.89 -4.64 -9.57
C ALA A 104 -11.30 -3.62 -8.51
N ARG A 105 -12.54 -3.71 -8.00
CA ARG A 105 -13.02 -2.87 -6.90
C ARG A 105 -12.25 -3.12 -5.62
N TYR A 106 -12.00 -4.39 -5.25
CA TYR A 106 -11.20 -4.74 -4.08
C TYR A 106 -9.81 -4.10 -4.13
N LEU A 107 -9.10 -4.20 -5.26
CA LEU A 107 -7.79 -3.57 -5.43
C LEU A 107 -7.87 -2.04 -5.34
N SER A 108 -8.90 -1.44 -5.96
CA SER A 108 -9.11 0.00 -5.93
C SER A 108 -9.38 0.50 -4.51
N ASP A 109 -10.32 -0.12 -3.80
CA ASP A 109 -10.81 0.30 -2.49
C ASP A 109 -9.80 0.01 -1.36
N ASN A 110 -8.85 -0.91 -1.55
CA ASN A 110 -7.90 -1.29 -0.50
C ASN A 110 -6.46 -0.83 -0.76
N ILE A 111 -6.10 -0.50 -2.02
CA ILE A 111 -4.74 -0.11 -2.37
C ILE A 111 -4.69 1.30 -2.97
N LEU A 112 -5.54 1.63 -3.95
CA LEU A 112 -5.46 2.92 -4.64
C LEU A 112 -6.17 4.05 -3.90
N LYS A 113 -7.34 3.74 -3.34
CA LYS A 113 -8.24 4.68 -2.67
C LYS A 113 -8.77 4.01 -1.40
N PRO A 114 -7.89 3.74 -0.42
CA PRO A 114 -8.34 3.25 0.86
C PRO A 114 -9.37 4.23 1.44
N PRO A 115 -10.39 3.76 2.17
CA PRO A 115 -11.38 4.65 2.79
C PRO A 115 -10.67 5.67 3.70
N THR A 116 -10.50 6.89 3.19
CA THR A 116 -9.58 7.89 3.74
C THR A 116 -10.12 8.60 4.96
N ASP A 117 -11.45 8.69 5.10
CA ASP A 117 -12.09 9.54 6.10
C ASP A 117 -11.64 9.18 7.51
N PHE A 118 -11.65 7.90 7.88
CA PHE A 118 -11.18 7.49 9.21
C PHE A 118 -9.64 7.39 9.30
N ILE A 119 -8.94 7.04 8.22
CA ILE A 119 -7.46 6.91 8.23
C ILE A 119 -6.82 8.27 8.48
N ASN A 120 -7.36 9.34 7.89
CA ASN A 120 -6.86 10.69 8.05
C ASN A 120 -7.14 11.23 9.45
N ASP A 121 -8.34 10.99 10.00
CA ASP A 121 -8.68 11.38 11.37
C ASP A 121 -7.77 10.69 12.41
N LEU A 122 -7.49 9.41 12.20
CA LEU A 122 -6.55 8.66 13.02
C LEU A 122 -5.12 9.21 12.86
N ALA A 123 -4.67 9.47 11.63
CA ALA A 123 -3.35 10.01 11.37
C ALA A 123 -3.11 11.36 12.06
N ALA A 124 -4.06 12.29 11.96
CA ALA A 124 -4.01 13.59 12.63
C ALA A 124 -3.93 13.44 14.17
N THR A 125 -4.65 12.46 14.72
CA THR A 125 -4.57 12.12 16.14
C THR A 125 -3.18 11.63 16.51
N VAL A 126 -2.57 10.73 15.74
CA VAL A 126 -1.21 10.22 15.99
C VAL A 126 -0.15 11.31 15.90
N GLU A 127 -0.24 12.18 14.89
CA GLU A 127 0.73 13.26 14.66
C GLU A 127 0.69 14.33 15.76
N SER A 128 -0.51 14.70 16.21
CA SER A 128 -0.68 15.70 17.27
C SER A 128 -0.06 15.28 18.61
N TRP A 129 -0.01 13.97 18.88
CA TRP A 129 0.47 13.43 20.16
C TRP A 129 2.00 13.47 20.32
N ASN A 130 2.79 13.73 19.27
CA ASN A 130 4.24 13.56 19.39
C ASN A 130 5.12 14.45 18.51
N ARG A 131 4.91 15.77 18.54
CA ARG A 131 5.70 16.75 17.79
C ARG A 131 7.22 16.62 17.99
N ASN A 132 7.67 16.38 19.22
CA ASN A 132 9.11 16.21 19.51
C ASN A 132 9.70 15.00 18.80
N ARG A 133 8.98 13.87 18.80
CA ARG A 133 9.41 12.66 18.09
C ARG A 133 9.40 12.87 16.57
N GLN A 134 8.42 13.60 16.05
CA GLN A 134 8.36 13.94 14.62
C GLN A 134 9.57 14.77 14.19
N SER A 135 9.98 15.75 15.00
CA SER A 135 11.20 16.53 14.74
C SER A 135 12.46 15.65 14.69
N THR A 136 12.62 14.74 15.67
CA THR A 136 13.75 13.78 15.67
C THR A 136 13.72 12.85 14.45
N LEU A 137 12.54 12.31 14.10
CA LEU A 137 12.38 11.48 12.91
C LEU A 137 12.72 12.26 11.64
N LYS A 138 12.27 13.52 11.51
CA LYS A 138 12.58 14.37 10.35
C LYS A 138 14.09 14.55 10.20
N GLN A 139 14.79 14.84 11.29
CA GLN A 139 16.25 15.00 11.28
C GLN A 139 16.97 13.72 10.85
N ASP A 140 16.56 12.56 11.36
CA ASP A 140 17.15 11.27 10.99
C ASP A 140 16.95 10.96 9.50
N ILE A 141 15.76 11.26 8.95
CA ILE A 141 15.45 11.05 7.54
C ILE A 141 16.17 12.06 6.63
N LEU A 142 16.22 13.33 7.02
CA LEU A 142 17.01 14.32 6.29
C LEU A 142 18.49 13.90 6.24
N LYS A 143 19.06 13.44 7.35
CA LYS A 143 20.43 12.94 7.37
C LYS A 143 20.63 11.74 6.44
N ARG A 144 19.67 10.81 6.37
CA ARG A 144 19.67 9.68 5.43
C ARG A 144 19.71 10.16 3.98
N ASP A 145 18.93 11.18 3.66
CA ASP A 145 18.71 11.68 2.29
C ASP A 145 19.67 12.82 1.89
N GLY A 146 20.66 13.13 2.75
CA GLY A 146 21.67 14.16 2.52
C GLY A 146 21.11 15.59 2.63
N PHE A 147 20.22 15.79 3.60
CA PHE A 147 19.56 17.04 3.96
C PHE A 147 18.78 17.67 2.81
N ARG A 148 18.11 16.82 2.04
CA ARG A 148 17.35 17.21 0.85
C ARG A 148 15.99 16.52 0.84
N CYS A 149 15.05 17.15 0.17
CA CYS A 149 13.81 16.51 -0.25
C CYS A 149 14.13 15.24 -1.05
N ALA A 150 13.50 14.11 -0.70
CA ALA A 150 13.76 12.82 -1.32
C ALA A 150 13.39 12.80 -2.81
N PHE A 151 12.44 13.65 -3.23
CA PHE A 151 11.95 13.71 -4.61
C PHE A 151 12.59 14.84 -5.44
N SER A 152 12.48 16.09 -5.00
CA SER A 152 12.98 17.24 -5.77
C SER A 152 14.47 17.52 -5.58
N HIS A 153 15.11 16.86 -4.61
CA HIS A 153 16.51 17.04 -4.23
C HIS A 153 16.89 18.46 -3.79
N ILE A 154 15.90 19.30 -3.49
CA ILE A 154 16.08 20.65 -2.92
C ILE A 154 16.59 20.53 -1.49
N TYR A 155 17.49 21.42 -1.10
CA TYR A 155 18.02 21.45 0.27
C TYR A 155 16.96 21.91 1.26
N ASP A 156 16.91 21.23 2.41
CA ASP A 156 16.08 21.64 3.53
C ASP A 156 16.61 22.95 4.13
N SER A 157 15.71 23.93 4.32
CA SER A 157 16.04 25.27 4.81
C SER A 157 16.65 25.27 6.20
N GLU A 158 16.01 24.58 7.14
CA GLU A 158 16.45 24.48 8.53
C GLU A 158 17.86 23.84 8.60
N SER A 159 18.08 22.76 7.85
CA SER A 159 19.38 22.10 7.77
C SER A 159 20.49 22.99 7.18
N ALA A 160 20.16 23.86 6.22
CA ALA A 160 21.11 24.80 5.63
C ALA A 160 21.42 25.96 6.60
N GLU A 161 20.42 26.48 7.29
CA GLU A 161 20.56 27.54 8.31
C GLU A 161 21.40 27.08 9.51
N ASP A 162 21.20 25.83 9.95
CA ASP A 162 21.97 25.20 11.03
C ASP A 162 23.39 24.76 10.60
N GLY A 163 23.74 24.90 9.32
CA GLY A 163 25.04 24.51 8.79
C GLY A 163 25.30 23.01 8.74
N LEU A 164 24.25 22.19 8.77
CA LEU A 164 24.34 20.72 8.63
C LEU A 164 24.65 20.30 7.20
N VAL A 165 24.32 21.17 6.24
CA VAL A 165 24.61 21.02 4.82
C VAL A 165 25.03 22.37 4.24
N GLN A 166 25.90 22.34 3.24
CA GLN A 166 26.29 23.53 2.48
C GLN A 166 25.73 23.42 1.06
N PRO A 167 24.63 24.11 0.74
CA PRO A 167 24.15 24.24 -0.63
C PRO A 167 25.21 24.94 -1.50
N TYR A 168 25.27 24.57 -2.78
CA TYR A 168 26.12 25.27 -3.75
C TYR A 168 25.50 26.63 -4.15
N ASP A 169 26.30 27.52 -4.72
CA ASP A 169 25.82 28.84 -5.14
C ASP A 169 24.67 28.74 -6.14
N GLY A 170 23.53 29.35 -5.82
CA GLY A 170 22.31 29.29 -6.63
C GLY A 170 21.47 28.02 -6.45
N ALA A 171 21.84 27.13 -5.53
CA ALA A 171 21.00 26.01 -5.15
C ALA A 171 19.65 26.50 -4.60
N ARG A 172 18.58 25.78 -4.95
CA ARG A 172 17.27 26.00 -4.32
C ARG A 172 17.29 25.45 -2.90
N ILE A 173 16.67 26.20 -2.00
CA ILE A 173 16.45 25.87 -0.59
C ILE A 173 14.96 26.06 -0.33
N ALA A 174 14.33 25.12 0.36
CA ALA A 174 12.92 25.19 0.72
C ALA A 174 12.68 24.44 2.04
N GLU A 175 11.57 24.76 2.71
CA GLU A 175 11.13 23.95 3.84
C GLU A 175 10.76 22.54 3.37
N THR A 176 11.10 21.53 4.16
CA THR A 176 10.66 20.16 3.91
C THR A 176 9.73 19.65 5.00
N GLU A 177 8.83 18.77 4.62
CA GLU A 177 7.91 18.08 5.51
C GLU A 177 8.17 16.59 5.52
N LEU A 178 8.00 15.97 6.68
CA LEU A 178 8.10 14.53 6.86
C LEU A 178 6.74 13.89 6.60
N ALA A 179 6.69 12.87 5.77
CA ALA A 179 5.51 12.09 5.48
C ALA A 179 5.78 10.59 5.67
N HIS A 180 4.72 9.83 5.97
CA HIS A 180 4.75 8.38 5.89
C HIS A 180 4.37 7.90 4.49
N ILE A 181 5.13 6.94 3.93
CA ILE A 181 4.81 6.30 2.64
C ILE A 181 3.50 5.52 2.77
N MET A 182 3.38 4.73 3.84
CA MET A 182 2.11 4.13 4.25
C MET A 182 1.50 4.93 5.39
N PRO A 183 0.22 5.34 5.30
CA PRO A 183 -0.42 6.20 6.29
C PRO A 183 -0.31 5.65 7.71
N ILE A 184 0.14 6.48 8.65
CA ILE A 184 0.31 6.07 10.06
C ILE A 184 -1.02 5.66 10.72
N GLY A 185 -2.15 6.19 10.21
CA GLY A 185 -3.50 5.80 10.64
C GLY A 185 -3.78 4.31 10.49
N LEU A 186 -3.08 3.58 9.60
CA LEU A 186 -3.21 2.12 9.47
C LEU A 186 -2.66 1.33 10.67
N SER A 187 -1.98 1.98 11.62
CA SER A 187 -1.53 1.38 12.89
C SER A 187 -2.58 1.44 13.99
N GLN A 188 -3.69 2.16 13.78
CA GLN A 188 -4.72 2.38 14.77
C GLN A 188 -6.09 2.17 14.16
N PHE A 189 -7.07 1.86 15.00
CA PHE A 189 -8.48 1.82 14.68
C PHE A 189 -9.25 1.71 15.99
N ASN A 190 -10.52 2.08 15.97
CA ASN A 190 -11.40 1.83 17.10
C ASN A 190 -11.77 0.34 17.16
N GLU A 191 -11.26 -0.40 18.16
CA GLU A 191 -11.56 -1.83 18.33
C GLU A 191 -13.06 -2.13 18.53
N ALA A 192 -13.83 -1.13 18.98
CA ALA A 192 -15.29 -1.25 19.14
C ALA A 192 -16.07 -0.95 17.85
N ASP A 193 -15.43 -0.39 16.82
CA ASP A 193 -16.03 -0.18 15.51
C ASP A 193 -15.59 -1.29 14.54
N ASP A 194 -16.49 -2.25 14.33
CA ASP A 194 -16.27 -3.37 13.41
C ASP A 194 -15.99 -2.90 11.97
N ARG A 195 -16.49 -1.73 11.55
CA ARG A 195 -16.28 -1.20 10.19
C ARG A 195 -14.85 -0.69 10.02
N GLU A 196 -14.35 0.08 10.98
CA GLU A 196 -12.95 0.55 10.95
C GLU A 196 -12.00 -0.65 11.02
N LYS A 197 -12.26 -1.57 11.95
CA LYS A 197 -11.47 -2.80 12.09
C LYS A 197 -11.43 -3.61 10.80
N GLU A 198 -12.58 -3.84 10.17
CA GLU A 198 -12.65 -4.57 8.90
C GLU A 198 -11.94 -3.83 7.76
N ALA A 199 -12.08 -2.51 7.68
CA ALA A 199 -11.43 -1.70 6.65
C ALA A 199 -9.90 -1.75 6.77
N VAL A 200 -9.35 -1.51 7.96
CA VAL A 200 -7.90 -1.59 8.20
C VAL A 200 -7.37 -3.01 7.97
N ALA A 201 -8.10 -4.02 8.43
CA ALA A 201 -7.74 -5.42 8.17
C ALA A 201 -7.72 -5.73 6.67
N SER A 202 -8.71 -5.24 5.91
CA SER A 202 -8.82 -5.46 4.47
C SER A 202 -7.69 -4.80 3.69
N ILE A 203 -7.27 -3.59 4.09
CA ILE A 203 -6.10 -2.90 3.53
C ILE A 203 -4.82 -3.71 3.79
N TRP A 204 -4.56 -4.12 5.04
CA TRP A 204 -3.37 -4.92 5.35
C TRP A 204 -3.36 -6.28 4.64
N ASN A 205 -4.52 -6.92 4.49
CA ASN A 205 -4.64 -8.16 3.74
C ASN A 205 -4.30 -7.94 2.26
N ALA A 206 -4.83 -6.88 1.63
CA ALA A 206 -4.51 -6.52 0.26
C ALA A 206 -3.01 -6.23 0.10
N LEU A 207 -2.43 -5.45 1.01
CA LEU A 207 -1.00 -5.12 1.01
C LEU A 207 -0.12 -6.38 1.06
N TYR A 208 -0.34 -7.28 2.01
CA TYR A 208 0.45 -8.50 2.11
C TYR A 208 0.22 -9.50 0.99
N ARG A 209 -0.96 -9.47 0.37
CA ARG A 209 -1.29 -10.38 -0.72
C ARG A 209 -0.64 -9.95 -2.04
N TYR A 210 -0.71 -8.67 -2.38
CA TYR A 210 -0.20 -8.14 -3.64
C TYR A 210 1.21 -7.54 -3.54
N PHE A 211 1.71 -7.30 -2.32
CA PHE A 211 3.09 -6.91 -2.05
C PHE A 211 3.68 -7.84 -0.97
N PRO A 212 3.85 -9.14 -1.26
CA PRO A 212 4.25 -10.13 -0.27
C PRO A 212 5.61 -9.85 0.40
N GLU A 213 6.46 -9.04 -0.24
CA GLU A 213 7.72 -8.58 0.33
C GLU A 213 7.55 -7.67 1.55
N LEU A 214 6.35 -7.13 1.80
CA LEU A 214 6.06 -6.28 2.95
C LEU A 214 5.95 -7.07 4.26
N LYS A 215 5.52 -8.35 4.21
CA LYS A 215 5.17 -9.15 5.40
C LYS A 215 6.27 -9.23 6.46
N ASP A 216 7.53 -9.22 6.02
CA ASP A 216 8.70 -9.31 6.90
C ASP A 216 9.45 -7.97 7.05
N ARG A 217 8.91 -6.89 6.48
CA ARG A 217 9.55 -5.56 6.45
C ARG A 217 8.78 -4.51 7.21
N ILE A 218 7.46 -4.56 7.11
CA ILE A 218 6.59 -3.52 7.67
C ILE A 218 5.24 -4.12 8.00
N GLY A 219 4.78 -3.81 9.19
CA GLY A 219 3.49 -4.20 9.69
C GLY A 219 2.80 -3.09 10.48
N PRO A 220 1.59 -3.38 10.98
CA PRO A 220 0.79 -2.38 11.66
C PRO A 220 1.45 -1.77 12.89
N GLU A 221 2.35 -2.50 13.54
CA GLU A 221 3.03 -2.10 14.78
C GLU A 221 4.29 -1.25 14.56
N ASP A 222 4.83 -1.20 13.34
CA ASP A 222 6.15 -0.61 13.05
C ASP A 222 6.12 0.50 11.99
N LEU A 223 4.95 1.05 11.68
CA LEU A 223 4.78 2.11 10.66
C LEU A 223 5.60 3.39 10.89
N ASN A 224 6.11 3.62 12.11
CA ASN A 224 7.03 4.73 12.42
C ASN A 224 8.52 4.43 12.16
N GLN A 225 8.85 3.31 11.51
CA GLN A 225 10.22 2.98 11.15
C GLN A 225 10.77 3.88 10.02
N HIS A 226 12.09 4.09 9.99
CA HIS A 226 12.72 4.97 8.99
C HIS A 226 12.44 4.56 7.54
N ALA A 227 12.25 3.27 7.27
CA ALA A 227 11.94 2.79 5.91
C ALA A 227 10.56 3.23 5.39
N ASN A 228 9.64 3.63 6.27
CA ASN A 228 8.32 4.14 5.90
C ASN A 228 8.26 5.68 5.86
N LEU A 229 9.38 6.37 6.09
CA LEU A 229 9.41 7.81 6.19
C LEU A 229 10.16 8.44 5.00
N ILE A 230 9.63 9.55 4.52
CA ILE A 230 10.12 10.29 3.36
C ILE A 230 9.93 11.80 3.57
N THR A 231 10.80 12.61 3.00
CA THR A 231 10.68 14.07 3.02
C THR A 231 10.23 14.61 1.67
N PHE A 232 9.29 15.55 1.70
CA PHE A 232 8.82 16.31 0.53
C PHE A 232 9.10 17.80 0.70
N GLU A 233 9.14 18.53 -0.41
CA GLU A 233 9.17 20.00 -0.40
C GLU A 233 7.80 20.50 0.08
N HIS A 234 7.80 21.34 1.11
CA HIS A 234 6.58 21.94 1.61
C HIS A 234 6.04 22.91 0.55
N SER A 235 4.80 22.70 0.14
CA SER A 235 4.14 23.52 -0.88
C SER A 235 3.18 24.48 -0.20
N ASP A 236 3.52 25.78 -0.18
CA ASP A 236 2.59 26.82 0.26
C ASP A 236 1.31 26.74 -0.61
N SER A 237 0.21 26.28 0.00
CA SER A 237 -1.11 26.12 -0.63
C SER A 237 -1.97 27.36 -0.42
#